data_AF-K2FQK3-F1
#
_entry.id   AF-K2FQK3-F1
#
_cell.length_a   1.000
_cell.length_b   1.000
_cell.length_c   1.000
_cell.angle_alpha   90.00
_cell.angle_beta   90.00
_cell.angle_gamma   90.00
#
_symmetry.space_group_name_H-M   'P 1'
#
loop_
_entity.id
_entity.type
_entity.pdbx_description
1 polymer ?
#
loop_
_entity_poly.entity_id
_entity_poly.type
_entity_poly.pdbx_seq_one_letter_code
_entity_poly.pdbx_strand_id
1 'polypeptide(L)' 'MDFLYFPQDKTEYIPSMIMLVLFMVAAIVTVYIFVKASKREEDHVPEHLKDDPHYYEREENK' A
#
# COMPACT_ATOMS: atom_id res chain seq x y z
N MET A 1 -0.94 35.95 -0.49
CA MET A 1 -0.86 34.95 -1.57
C MET A 1 0.54 34.38 -1.49
N ASP A 2 0.68 33.16 -0.96
CA ASP A 2 1.97 32.47 -1.00
C ASP A 2 2.22 32.11 -2.46
N PHE A 3 3.17 32.81 -3.06
CA PHE A 3 3.58 32.60 -4.44
C PHE A 3 4.18 31.18 -4.50
N LEU A 4 3.61 30.28 -5.31
CA LEU A 4 4.27 29.00 -5.57
C LEU A 4 5.65 29.31 -6.14
N TYR A 5 6.70 28.93 -5.42
CA TYR A 5 8.06 29.07 -5.91
C TYR A 5 8.26 28.08 -7.04
N PHE A 6 8.30 28.60 -8.27
CA PHE A 6 8.67 27.83 -9.44
C PHE A 6 10.13 28.12 -9.74
N PRO A 7 11.05 27.19 -9.45
CA PRO A 7 12.44 27.38 -9.81
C PRO A 7 12.58 27.64 -11.31
N GLN A 8 13.43 28.62 -11.63
CA GLN A 8 13.76 29.01 -13.01
C GLN A 8 14.56 27.91 -13.71
N ASP A 9 15.38 27.18 -12.94
CA ASP A 9 16.12 26.02 -13.43
C ASP A 9 15.33 24.73 -13.19
N LYS A 10 15.12 23.95 -14.26
CA LYS A 10 14.37 22.70 -14.19
C LYS A 10 15.10 21.62 -13.39
N THR A 11 16.40 21.76 -13.18
CA THR A 11 17.20 20.80 -12.41
C THR A 11 16.80 20.75 -10.93
N GLU A 12 16.26 21.84 -10.39
CA GLU A 12 15.78 21.91 -9.00
C GLU A 12 14.54 21.02 -8.73
N TYR A 13 13.81 20.58 -9.77
CA TYR A 13 12.69 19.64 -9.63
C TYR A 13 13.13 18.16 -9.61
N ILE A 14 14.37 17.86 -10.02
CA ILE A 14 14.89 16.49 -10.07
C ILE A 14 14.80 15.78 -8.69
N PRO A 15 15.19 16.43 -7.56
CA PRO A 15 15.05 15.82 -6.25
C PRO A 15 13.60 15.45 -5.92
N SER A 16 12.64 16.31 -6.24
CA SER A 16 11.22 16.06 -6.03
C SER A 16 10.72 14.87 -6.85
N MET A 17 11.16 14.76 -8.09
CA MET A 17 10.77 13.65 -8.97
C MET A 17 11.35 12.32 -8.47
N ILE A 18 12.60 12.31 -7.99
CA ILE A 18 13.23 11.14 -7.38
C ILE A 18 12.43 10.70 -6.13
N MET A 19 12.06 11.65 -5.26
CA MET A 19 11.26 11.35 -4.08
C MET A 19 9.89 10.76 -4.46
N LEU A 20 9.21 11.34 -5.45
CA LEU A 20 7.93 10.84 -5.94
C LEU A 20 8.05 9.40 -6.45
N VAL A 21 9.06 9.11 -7.27
CA VAL A 21 9.31 7.76 -7.77
C VAL A 21 9.63 6.80 -6.62
N LEU A 22 10.44 7.21 -5.65
CA LEU A 22 10.77 6.40 -4.49
C LEU A 22 9.51 6.03 -3.69
N PHE A 23 8.63 7.00 -3.42
CA PHE A 23 7.37 6.72 -2.70
C PHE A 23 6.41 5.84 -3.50
N MET A 24 6.33 6.04 -4.82
CA MET A 24 5.51 5.18 -5.69
C MET A 24 6.00 3.72 -5.66
N VAL A 25 7.31 3.51 -5.77
CA VAL A 25 7.91 2.17 -5.68
C VAL A 25 7.68 1.58 -4.30
N ALA A 26 7.90 2.36 -3.23
CA ALA A 26 7.66 1.91 -1.87
C ALA A 26 6.21 1.49 -1.65
N ALA A 27 5.23 2.27 -2.12
CA ALA A 27 3.81 1.94 -1.99
C ALA A 27 3.46 0.63 -2.70
N ILE A 28 3.96 0.41 -3.92
CA ILE A 28 3.74 -0.83 -4.67
C ILE A 28 4.35 -2.02 -3.90
N VAL A 29 5.57 -1.86 -3.39
CA VAL A 29 6.25 -2.92 -2.62
C VAL A 29 5.48 -3.22 -1.32
N THR A 30 5.04 -2.20 -0.59
CA THR A 30 4.25 -2.37 0.64
C THR A 30 2.95 -3.12 0.38
N VAL A 31 2.18 -2.71 -0.63
CA VAL A 31 0.94 -3.40 -1.00
C VAL A 31 1.21 -4.84 -1.42
N TYR A 32 2.26 -5.08 -2.20
CA TYR A 32 2.65 -6.42 -2.62
C TYR A 32 3.01 -7.33 -1.44
N ILE A 33 3.81 -6.83 -0.50
CA ILE A 33 4.18 -7.58 0.71
C ILE A 33 2.94 -7.86 1.57
N PHE A 34 2.07 -6.86 1.73
CA PHE A 34 0.85 -6.98 2.53
C PHE A 34 -0.10 -8.04 1.96
N VAL A 35 -0.38 -7.99 0.65
CA VAL A 35 -1.22 -8.99 -0.02
C VAL A 35 -0.60 -10.39 0.06
N LYS A 36 0.72 -10.51 -0.11
CA LYS A 36 1.40 -11.80 0.01
C LYS A 36 1.37 -12.34 1.45
N ALA A 37 1.47 -11.47 2.45
CA ALA A 37 1.35 -11.85 3.85
C ALA A 37 -0.07 -12.32 4.17
N SER A 38 -1.09 -11.55 3.76
CA SER A 38 -2.51 -11.87 3.95
C SER A 38 -2.88 -13.24 3.33
N LYS A 39 -2.39 -13.56 2.12
CA LYS A 39 -2.61 -14.88 1.50
C LYS A 39 -2.05 -16.06 2.31
N ARG A 40 -0.97 -15.85 3.08
CA ARG A 40 -0.43 -16.91 3.95
C ARG A 40 -1.33 -17.18 5.15
N GLU A 41 -2.08 -16.17 5.60
CA GLU A 41 -3.05 -16.31 6.68
C GLU A 41 -4.31 -17.03 6.18
N GLU A 42 -4.74 -16.75 4.94
CA GLU A 42 -5.87 -17.45 4.29
C GLU A 42 -5.64 -18.97 4.09
N ASP A 43 -4.39 -19.42 3.95
CA ASP A 43 -4.05 -20.85 3.88
C ASP A 43 -4.17 -21.56 5.23
N HIS A 44 -4.14 -20.82 6.35
CA HIS A 44 -4.36 -21.38 7.68
C HIS A 44 -5.86 -21.38 8.05
N VAL A 45 -6.71 -20.73 7.25
CA VAL A 45 -8.17 -20.74 7.42
C VAL A 45 -8.68 -22.13 7.01
N PRO A 46 -9.34 -22.86 7.93
CA PRO A 46 -9.93 -24.15 7.62
C PRO A 46 -10.94 -24.02 6.49
N GLU A 47 -10.94 -24.97 5.55
CA GLU A 47 -11.76 -24.89 4.32
C GLU A 47 -13.26 -24.75 4.59
N HIS A 48 -13.76 -25.32 5.69
CA HIS A 48 -15.16 -25.21 6.11
C HIS A 48 -15.58 -23.80 6.58
N LEU A 49 -14.63 -22.91 6.85
CA LEU A 49 -14.87 -21.51 7.21
C LEU A 49 -14.79 -20.57 5.99
N LYS A 50 -14.27 -21.04 4.85
CA LYS A 50 -14.19 -20.26 3.61
C LYS A 50 -15.55 -20.10 2.91
N ASP A 51 -16.48 -21.04 3.16
CA ASP A 51 -17.85 -21.01 2.62
C ASP A 51 -18.81 -20.15 3.46
N ASP A 52 -18.42 -19.73 4.67
CA ASP A 52 -19.26 -18.89 5.53
C ASP A 52 -19.07 -17.41 5.15
N PRO A 53 -20.10 -16.75 4.58
CA PRO A 53 -20.00 -15.36 4.14
C PRO A 53 -19.74 -14.37 5.29
N HIS A 54 -19.92 -14.78 6.54
CA HIS A 54 -19.72 -13.96 7.74
C HIS A 54 -18.43 -14.29 8.52
N TYR A 55 -17.51 -15.06 7.94
CA TYR A 55 -16.27 -15.45 8.63
C TYR A 55 -15.42 -14.24 9.04
N TYR A 56 -15.16 -13.33 8.09
CA TYR A 56 -14.28 -12.17 8.33
C TYR A 56 -14.81 -11.23 9.42
N GLU A 57 -16.14 -11.09 9.56
CA GLU A 57 -16.78 -10.24 10.59
C GLU A 57 -16.67 -10.83 12.01
N ARG A 58 -16.48 -12.14 12.15
CA ARG A 58 -16.30 -12.81 13.46
C ARG A 58 -14.86 -12.79 13.96
N GLU A 59 -13.87 -12.81 13.07
CA GLU A 59 -12.45 -12.73 13.44
C GLU A 59 -12.04 -11.30 13.83
N GLU A 60 -12.56 -10.27 13.16
CA GLU A 60 -12.25 -8.86 13.47
C GLU A 60 -12.79 -8.40 14.84
N ASN A 61 -13.84 -9.05 15.33
CA ASN A 61 -14.55 -8.68 16.57
C ASN A 61 -14.16 -9.54 17.79
N LYS A 62 -12.97 -10.13 17.76
CA LYS A 62 -12.46 -11.09 18.76
C LYS A 62 -11.17 -10.60 19.41
#